data_AF-A0A4Q3A307-F1
#
_entry.id   AF-A0A4Q3A307-F1
#
_cell.length_a   1.000
_cell.length_b   1.000
_cell.length_c   1.000
_cell.angle_alpha   90.00
_cell.angle_beta   90.00
_cell.angle_gamma   90.00
#
_symmetry.space_group_name_H-M   'P 1'
#
loop_
_entity.id
_entity.type
_entity.pdbx_description
1 polymer ?
#
loop_
_entity_poly.entity_id
_entity_poly.type
_entity_poly.pdbx_seq_one_letter_code
_entity_poly.pdbx_strand_id
1 'polypeptide(L)'
;MFLLLITGNIIPAVAQQAKHKAIAGTQYAMVPPKEFVPSKNISGFHHKTKDASIIFSEVPATPQSIVASFSGLSLKGKGMELLDKEDVPFDTAMATLMTIKQTANKKTYFKQALVSRVAGRTIMVVGTYPDTKMADAIRSALLSVRYDAAQKGDPLEVINFKLTVDPALFKLAMTYPGSMIYTTDGNINSKNIVFTASESFGKIPAADQKDFTLGKLRKAPHAANYALKTISPTHIDSLKGYEAIASGKTEKGRDESVYIVLLFDDAGKYYTMTGMAADDIEVSLNRFKAIAYTFRRKTDK
;
A
#
# COMPACT_ATOMS: atom_id res chain seq x y z
N MET A 1 -24.97 -34.72 -62.41
CA MET A 1 -24.90 -34.76 -60.94
C MET A 1 -23.42 -34.69 -60.57
N PHE A 2 -22.88 -33.50 -60.34
CA PHE A 2 -21.48 -33.28 -59.98
C PHE A 2 -21.43 -32.80 -58.51
N LEU A 3 -20.75 -33.56 -57.68
CA LEU A 3 -20.61 -33.34 -56.24
C LEU A 3 -19.47 -32.33 -56.00
N LEU A 4 -19.79 -31.17 -55.41
CA LEU A 4 -18.83 -30.12 -55.06
C LEU A 4 -18.26 -30.40 -53.66
N LEU A 5 -16.97 -30.70 -53.56
CA LEU A 5 -16.26 -30.79 -52.27
C LEU A 5 -15.94 -29.37 -51.77
N ILE A 6 -16.58 -28.96 -50.67
CA ILE A 6 -16.23 -27.74 -49.94
C ILE A 6 -15.19 -28.12 -48.88
N THR A 7 -13.92 -27.81 -49.12
CA THR A 7 -12.87 -27.89 -48.10
C THR A 7 -13.01 -26.67 -47.17
N GLY A 8 -13.59 -26.89 -45.99
CA GLY A 8 -13.64 -25.88 -44.93
C GLY A 8 -12.25 -25.63 -44.35
N ASN A 9 -11.69 -24.44 -44.61
CA ASN A 9 -10.54 -23.93 -43.88
C ASN A 9 -10.95 -23.60 -42.45
N ILE A 10 -10.57 -24.45 -41.50
CA ILE A 10 -10.60 -24.13 -40.08
C ILE A 10 -9.41 -23.20 -39.83
N ILE A 11 -9.68 -21.90 -39.71
CA ILE A 11 -8.69 -20.95 -39.17
C ILE A 11 -8.65 -21.18 -37.66
N PRO A 12 -7.54 -21.65 -37.08
CA PRO A 12 -7.42 -21.74 -35.63
C PRO A 12 -7.48 -20.32 -35.06
N ALA A 13 -8.38 -20.11 -34.10
CA ALA A 13 -8.43 -18.89 -33.30
C ALA A 13 -7.07 -18.72 -32.61
N VAL A 14 -6.30 -17.74 -33.06
CA VAL A 14 -5.06 -17.34 -32.39
C VAL A 14 -5.44 -16.91 -30.98
N ALA A 15 -5.08 -17.71 -29.98
CA ALA A 15 -5.17 -17.34 -28.59
C ALA A 15 -4.47 -16.00 -28.42
N GLN A 16 -5.22 -14.95 -28.05
CA GLN A 16 -4.67 -13.63 -27.77
C GLN A 16 -3.59 -13.80 -26.69
N GLN A 17 -2.32 -13.79 -27.11
CA GLN A 17 -1.19 -13.96 -26.21
C GLN A 17 -1.29 -12.85 -25.17
N ALA A 18 -1.51 -13.25 -23.92
CA ALA A 18 -1.82 -12.30 -22.86
C ALA A 18 -0.59 -11.39 -22.65
N LYS A 19 -0.75 -10.11 -22.97
CA LYS A 19 0.34 -9.13 -22.95
C LYS A 19 0.54 -8.58 -21.54
N HIS A 20 1.80 -8.41 -21.15
CA HIS A 20 2.17 -7.65 -19.97
C HIS A 20 1.58 -6.24 -20.01
N LYS A 21 1.01 -5.81 -18.90
CA LYS A 21 0.57 -4.44 -18.65
C LYS A 21 1.42 -3.84 -17.55
N ALA A 22 1.77 -2.56 -17.70
CA ALA A 22 2.47 -1.80 -16.68
C ALA A 22 1.67 -1.79 -15.36
N ILE A 23 2.39 -1.93 -14.25
CA ILE A 23 1.88 -1.68 -12.91
C ILE A 23 2.13 -0.21 -12.60
N ALA A 24 1.06 0.58 -12.55
CA ALA A 24 1.11 2.03 -12.33
C ALA A 24 1.97 2.41 -11.13
N GLY A 25 2.75 3.47 -11.28
CA GLY A 25 3.69 3.97 -10.29
C GLY A 25 4.91 3.10 -10.01
N THR A 26 5.22 2.10 -10.85
CA THR A 26 6.37 1.20 -10.65
C THR A 26 7.15 0.99 -11.94
N GLN A 27 8.27 0.26 -11.85
CA GLN A 27 9.05 -0.20 -13.02
C GLN A 27 8.74 -1.66 -13.36
N TYR A 28 7.55 -2.15 -13.01
CA TYR A 28 7.17 -3.54 -13.22
C TYR A 28 5.95 -3.63 -14.12
N ALA A 29 5.84 -4.79 -14.75
CA ALA A 29 4.68 -5.17 -15.55
C ALA A 29 4.28 -6.60 -15.23
N MET A 30 3.01 -6.93 -15.43
CA MET A 30 2.49 -8.28 -15.24
C MET A 30 1.40 -8.58 -16.26
N VAL A 31 1.08 -9.85 -16.46
CA VAL A 31 -0.09 -10.29 -17.20
C VAL A 31 -1.26 -10.38 -16.22
N PRO A 32 -2.20 -9.40 -16.19
CA PRO A 32 -3.32 -9.48 -15.26
C PRO A 32 -4.30 -10.58 -15.71
N PRO A 33 -5.06 -11.19 -14.77
CA PRO A 33 -6.12 -12.12 -15.13
C PRO A 33 -7.19 -11.45 -16.00
N LYS A 34 -8.00 -12.26 -16.69
CA LYS A 34 -9.17 -11.74 -17.43
C LYS A 34 -10.08 -10.94 -16.50
N GLU A 35 -10.68 -9.86 -17.01
CA GLU A 35 -11.53 -8.92 -16.26
C GLU A 35 -10.86 -8.13 -15.14
N PHE A 36 -9.53 -8.21 -14.98
CA PHE A 36 -8.77 -7.29 -14.14
C PHE A 36 -8.39 -6.03 -14.93
N VAL A 37 -8.57 -4.88 -14.29
CA VAL A 37 -8.25 -3.56 -14.83
C VAL A 37 -7.30 -2.84 -13.88
N PRO A 38 -6.43 -1.94 -14.40
CA PRO A 38 -5.53 -1.16 -13.56
C PRO A 38 -6.30 -0.38 -12.48
N SER A 39 -5.75 -0.32 -11.27
CA SER A 39 -6.31 0.52 -10.22
C SER A 39 -5.76 1.95 -10.29
N LYS A 40 -6.57 2.91 -9.84
CA LYS A 40 -6.16 4.33 -9.72
C LYS A 40 -5.48 4.66 -8.39
N ASN A 41 -5.67 3.83 -7.36
CA ASN A 41 -5.29 4.14 -5.96
C ASN A 41 -4.36 3.10 -5.33
N ILE A 42 -4.00 2.06 -6.06
CA ILE A 42 -3.02 1.04 -5.66
C ILE A 42 -2.15 0.71 -6.87
N SER A 43 -0.89 0.39 -6.62
CA SER A 43 -0.01 -0.20 -7.63
C SER A 43 -0.50 -1.62 -7.92
N GLY A 44 -1.29 -1.81 -8.98
CA GLY A 44 -1.84 -3.12 -9.32
C GLY A 44 -3.18 -3.08 -10.03
N PHE A 45 -4.00 -4.11 -9.82
CA PHE A 45 -5.22 -4.36 -10.59
C PHE A 45 -6.38 -4.76 -9.69
N HIS A 46 -7.61 -4.47 -10.11
CA HIS A 46 -8.82 -4.98 -9.47
C HIS A 46 -9.73 -5.63 -10.51
N HIS A 47 -10.52 -6.61 -10.07
CA HIS A 47 -11.53 -7.22 -10.92
C HIS A 47 -12.72 -6.27 -11.06
N LYS A 48 -13.26 -6.11 -12.28
CA LYS A 48 -14.35 -5.15 -12.57
C LYS A 48 -15.60 -5.33 -11.68
N THR A 49 -16.01 -6.58 -11.42
CA THR A 49 -17.27 -6.89 -10.74
C THR A 49 -17.16 -7.79 -9.50
N LYS A 50 -15.99 -8.41 -9.27
CA LYS A 50 -15.75 -9.31 -8.14
C LYS A 50 -14.87 -8.59 -7.13
N ASP A 51 -15.05 -8.91 -5.86
CA ASP A 51 -14.22 -8.37 -4.76
C ASP A 51 -12.84 -9.03 -4.74
N ALA A 52 -12.08 -8.83 -5.81
CA ALA A 52 -10.76 -9.41 -6.04
C ALA A 52 -9.79 -8.36 -6.56
N SER A 53 -8.54 -8.43 -6.12
CA SER A 53 -7.49 -7.46 -6.45
C SER A 53 -6.11 -8.10 -6.44
N ILE A 54 -5.16 -7.45 -7.11
CA ILE A 54 -3.73 -7.74 -7.04
C ILE A 54 -3.04 -6.44 -6.67
N ILE A 55 -2.28 -6.45 -5.57
CA ILE A 55 -1.51 -5.31 -5.08
C ILE A 55 -0.03 -5.66 -5.19
N PHE A 56 0.74 -4.76 -5.78
CA PHE A 56 2.19 -4.79 -5.84
C PHE A 56 2.78 -3.79 -4.83
N SER A 57 3.82 -4.21 -4.11
CA SER A 57 4.58 -3.34 -3.22
C SER A 57 6.07 -3.66 -3.30
N GLU A 58 6.92 -2.63 -3.25
CA GLU A 58 8.32 -2.77 -2.84
C GLU A 58 8.40 -2.63 -1.32
N VAL A 59 9.16 -3.50 -0.66
CA VAL A 59 9.23 -3.55 0.81
C VAL A 59 10.68 -3.40 1.27
N PRO A 60 11.01 -2.55 2.25
CA PRO A 60 12.38 -2.31 2.70
C PRO A 60 12.83 -3.36 3.70
N ALA A 61 12.67 -4.62 3.33
CA ALA A 61 12.97 -5.78 4.16
C ALA A 61 13.53 -6.90 3.29
N THR A 62 14.20 -7.88 3.89
CA THR A 62 14.65 -9.06 3.15
C THR A 62 13.45 -9.97 2.84
N PRO A 63 13.46 -10.72 1.72
CA PRO A 63 12.41 -11.70 1.45
C PRO A 63 12.18 -12.65 2.62
N GLN A 64 13.26 -13.10 3.26
CA GLN A 64 13.23 -14.00 4.42
C GLN A 64 12.50 -13.37 5.61
N SER A 65 12.79 -12.11 5.94
CA SER A 65 12.10 -11.41 7.03
C SER A 65 10.61 -11.19 6.76
N ILE A 66 10.24 -10.94 5.50
CA ILE A 66 8.83 -10.82 5.10
C ILE A 66 8.14 -12.18 5.27
N VAL A 67 8.70 -13.25 4.71
CA VAL A 67 8.14 -14.61 4.83
C VAL A 67 8.02 -15.02 6.30
N ALA A 68 9.03 -14.73 7.13
CA ALA A 68 8.98 -15.00 8.58
C ALA A 68 7.84 -14.24 9.29
N SER A 69 7.45 -13.07 8.79
CA SER A 69 6.31 -12.32 9.34
C SER A 69 4.95 -12.98 9.11
N PHE A 70 4.86 -13.99 8.22
CA PHE A 70 3.66 -14.83 8.00
C PHE A 70 3.65 -16.08 8.91
N SER A 71 4.12 -15.94 10.15
CA SER A 71 4.03 -16.98 11.18
C SER A 71 2.61 -17.16 11.74
N GLY A 72 2.29 -18.33 12.32
CA GLY A 72 0.96 -18.63 12.83
C GLY A 72 0.42 -17.64 13.88
N LEU A 73 1.29 -17.07 14.75
CA LEU A 73 0.88 -16.10 15.77
C LEU A 73 0.53 -14.72 15.18
N SER A 74 1.34 -14.21 14.25
CA SER A 74 1.12 -12.93 13.59
C SER A 74 -0.10 -12.94 12.66
N LEU A 75 -0.43 -14.11 12.10
CA LEU A 75 -1.59 -14.31 11.23
C LEU A 75 -2.90 -14.47 12.02
N LYS A 76 -2.93 -15.28 13.09
CA LYS A 76 -4.15 -15.50 13.89
C LYS A 76 -4.73 -14.19 14.43
N GLY A 77 -3.89 -13.27 14.90
CA GLY A 77 -4.32 -11.95 15.39
C GLY A 77 -5.02 -11.07 14.33
N LYS A 78 -4.90 -11.43 13.04
CA LYS A 78 -5.53 -10.72 11.91
C LYS A 78 -6.64 -11.55 11.24
N GLY A 79 -7.07 -12.64 11.88
CA GLY A 79 -8.03 -13.59 11.30
C GLY A 79 -7.49 -14.31 10.06
N MET A 80 -6.16 -14.49 9.98
CA MET A 80 -5.48 -15.14 8.86
C MET A 80 -4.96 -16.53 9.26
N GLU A 81 -4.92 -17.42 8.28
CA GLU A 81 -4.42 -18.79 8.37
C GLU A 81 -3.54 -19.07 7.15
N LEU A 82 -2.29 -19.48 7.37
CA LEU A 82 -1.41 -19.93 6.29
C LEU A 82 -1.81 -21.35 5.89
N LEU A 83 -2.27 -21.52 4.65
CA LEU A 83 -2.69 -22.80 4.10
C LEU A 83 -1.53 -23.55 3.43
N ASP A 84 -0.68 -22.81 2.72
CA ASP A 84 0.42 -23.38 1.96
C ASP A 84 1.57 -22.38 1.82
N LYS A 85 2.78 -22.92 1.65
CA LYS A 85 4.01 -22.16 1.41
C LYS A 85 4.98 -23.03 0.61
N GLU A 86 5.41 -22.51 -0.54
CA GLU A 86 6.35 -23.18 -1.43
C GLU A 86 7.33 -22.18 -2.04
N ASP A 87 8.49 -22.69 -2.47
CA ASP A 87 9.44 -21.93 -3.27
C ASP A 87 9.24 -22.27 -4.75
N VAL A 88 9.10 -21.23 -5.57
CA VAL A 88 8.76 -21.33 -6.99
C VAL A 88 9.80 -20.59 -7.85
N PRO A 89 10.13 -21.09 -9.05
CA PRO A 89 10.91 -20.34 -10.01
C PRO A 89 10.21 -19.02 -10.38
N PHE A 90 10.95 -17.92 -10.38
CA PHE A 90 10.40 -16.59 -10.65
C PHE A 90 11.46 -15.67 -11.24
N ASP A 91 11.27 -15.29 -12.51
CA ASP A 91 12.26 -14.55 -13.29
C ASP A 91 13.63 -15.25 -13.27
N THR A 92 14.70 -14.58 -12.83
CA THR A 92 16.05 -15.16 -12.68
C THR A 92 16.35 -15.66 -11.26
N ALA A 93 15.34 -15.75 -10.38
CA ALA A 93 15.50 -16.08 -8.97
C ALA A 93 14.43 -17.09 -8.47
N MET A 94 14.53 -17.46 -7.19
CA MET A 94 13.44 -18.14 -6.49
C MET A 94 12.54 -17.10 -5.82
N ALA A 95 11.25 -17.38 -5.78
CA ALA A 95 10.29 -16.65 -4.97
C ALA A 95 9.64 -17.60 -3.97
N THR A 96 9.23 -17.09 -2.82
CA THR A 96 8.34 -17.83 -1.92
C THR A 96 6.90 -17.41 -2.23
N LEU A 97 6.06 -18.38 -2.54
CA LEU A 97 4.63 -18.20 -2.72
C LEU A 97 3.87 -18.77 -1.52
N MET A 98 2.99 -17.96 -0.94
CA MET A 98 2.19 -18.34 0.22
C MET A 98 0.70 -18.25 -0.10
N THR A 99 -0.07 -19.26 0.27
CA THR A 99 -1.54 -19.25 0.21
C THR A 99 -2.11 -19.04 1.60
N ILE A 100 -2.96 -18.03 1.76
CA ILE A 100 -3.50 -17.58 3.04
C ILE A 100 -5.02 -17.54 2.94
N LYS A 101 -5.71 -18.03 3.95
CA LYS A 101 -7.14 -17.80 4.17
C LYS A 101 -7.30 -16.66 5.17
N GLN A 102 -8.21 -15.74 4.90
CA GLN A 102 -8.55 -14.67 5.83
C GLN A 102 -10.06 -14.62 6.04
N THR A 103 -10.50 -14.65 7.30
CA THR A 103 -11.89 -14.36 7.66
C THR A 103 -11.97 -12.96 8.24
N ALA A 104 -12.71 -12.08 7.57
CA ALA A 104 -12.93 -10.70 8.00
C ALA A 104 -14.40 -10.30 7.75
N ASN A 105 -15.04 -9.62 8.71
CA ASN A 105 -16.43 -9.18 8.61
C ASN A 105 -17.40 -10.29 8.16
N LYS A 106 -17.24 -11.51 8.70
CA LYS A 106 -17.99 -12.74 8.34
C LYS A 106 -17.85 -13.19 6.89
N LYS A 107 -16.93 -12.62 6.11
CA LYS A 107 -16.57 -13.07 4.76
C LYS A 107 -15.22 -13.79 4.78
N THR A 108 -15.08 -14.79 3.94
CA THR A 108 -13.82 -15.51 3.72
C THR A 108 -13.20 -15.02 2.42
N TYR A 109 -11.92 -14.69 2.48
CA TYR A 109 -11.07 -14.36 1.34
C TYR A 109 -9.88 -15.31 1.31
N PHE A 110 -9.40 -15.58 0.11
CA PHE A 110 -8.12 -16.24 -0.13
C PHE A 110 -7.13 -15.21 -0.63
N LYS A 111 -5.88 -15.38 -0.22
CA LYS A 111 -4.77 -14.58 -0.69
C LYS A 111 -3.64 -15.48 -1.16
N GLN A 112 -3.01 -15.06 -2.24
CA GLN A 112 -1.71 -15.59 -2.64
C GLN A 112 -0.71 -14.44 -2.55
N ALA A 113 0.39 -14.65 -1.84
CA ALA A 113 1.44 -13.66 -1.66
C ALA A 113 2.76 -14.21 -2.21
N LEU A 114 3.26 -13.57 -3.26
CA LEU A 114 4.57 -13.85 -3.85
C LEU A 114 5.59 -12.88 -3.28
N VAL A 115 6.69 -13.40 -2.73
CA VAL A 115 7.80 -12.59 -2.19
C VAL A 115 9.08 -13.01 -2.88
N SER A 116 9.80 -12.05 -3.47
CA SER A 116 11.09 -12.31 -4.10
C SER A 116 11.97 -11.06 -4.12
N ARG A 117 13.21 -11.21 -4.57
CA ARG A 117 14.12 -10.11 -4.86
C ARG A 117 14.30 -9.99 -6.37
N VAL A 118 13.93 -8.84 -6.92
CA VAL A 118 14.05 -8.53 -8.35
C VAL A 118 14.79 -7.21 -8.49
N ALA A 119 15.79 -7.15 -9.38
CA ALA A 119 16.61 -5.95 -9.61
C ALA A 119 17.16 -5.32 -8.30
N GLY A 120 17.56 -6.17 -7.34
CA GLY A 120 18.10 -5.74 -6.04
C GLY A 120 17.04 -5.32 -5.00
N ARG A 121 15.78 -5.18 -5.38
CA ARG A 121 14.67 -4.75 -4.51
C ARG A 121 13.82 -5.94 -4.09
N THR A 122 13.33 -5.91 -2.85
CA THR A 122 12.37 -6.91 -2.39
C THR A 122 10.97 -6.49 -2.81
N ILE A 123 10.28 -7.37 -3.53
CA ILE A 123 8.91 -7.17 -3.95
C ILE A 123 7.98 -8.12 -3.20
N MET A 124 6.76 -7.65 -2.97
CA MET A 124 5.64 -8.47 -2.50
C MET A 124 4.43 -8.20 -3.39
N VAL A 125 3.88 -9.26 -3.98
CA VAL A 125 2.70 -9.18 -4.84
C VAL A 125 1.61 -10.04 -4.22
N VAL A 126 0.49 -9.41 -3.84
CA VAL A 126 -0.60 -10.08 -3.14
C VAL A 126 -1.86 -10.04 -3.98
N GLY A 127 -2.30 -11.21 -4.43
CA GLY A 127 -3.63 -11.41 -4.99
C GLY A 127 -4.62 -11.73 -3.88
N THR A 128 -5.76 -11.04 -3.81
CA THR A 128 -6.89 -11.33 -2.91
C THR A 128 -8.12 -11.67 -3.74
N TYR A 129 -8.87 -12.72 -3.36
CA TYR A 129 -10.04 -13.15 -4.10
C TYR A 129 -11.02 -13.94 -3.19
N PRO A 130 -12.34 -13.93 -3.48
CA PRO A 130 -13.34 -14.59 -2.65
C PRO A 130 -13.67 -16.02 -3.11
N ASP A 131 -13.38 -16.36 -4.37
CA ASP A 131 -13.75 -17.62 -5.03
C ASP A 131 -12.49 -18.41 -5.39
N THR A 132 -12.35 -19.63 -4.86
CA THR A 132 -11.17 -20.49 -5.07
C THR A 132 -10.95 -20.84 -6.54
N LYS A 133 -11.97 -20.76 -7.41
CA LYS A 133 -11.83 -20.93 -8.85
C LYS A 133 -10.92 -19.87 -9.51
N MET A 134 -10.63 -18.77 -8.82
CA MET A 134 -9.71 -17.73 -9.29
C MET A 134 -8.24 -18.04 -8.96
N ALA A 135 -7.95 -19.06 -8.14
CA ALA A 135 -6.61 -19.30 -7.60
C ALA A 135 -5.54 -19.46 -8.69
N ASP A 136 -5.80 -20.27 -9.73
CA ASP A 136 -4.81 -20.50 -10.78
C ASP A 136 -4.54 -19.26 -11.63
N ALA A 137 -5.60 -18.47 -11.89
CA ALA A 137 -5.48 -17.24 -12.65
C ALA A 137 -4.68 -16.17 -11.88
N ILE A 138 -4.90 -16.07 -10.56
CA ILE A 138 -4.15 -15.19 -9.68
C ILE A 138 -2.69 -15.63 -9.58
N ARG A 139 -2.45 -16.93 -9.36
CA ARG A 139 -1.09 -17.50 -9.31
C ARG A 139 -0.32 -17.18 -10.59
N SER A 140 -0.93 -17.45 -11.75
CA SER A 140 -0.32 -17.19 -13.06
C SER A 140 0.03 -15.71 -13.23
N ALA A 141 -0.86 -14.82 -12.77
CA ALA A 141 -0.62 -13.39 -12.81
C ALA A 141 0.56 -12.98 -11.92
N LEU A 142 0.62 -13.44 -10.67
CA LEU A 142 1.73 -13.18 -9.74
C LEU A 142 3.08 -13.63 -10.32
N LEU A 143 3.13 -14.83 -10.89
CA LEU A 143 4.35 -15.39 -11.50
C LEU A 143 4.75 -14.73 -12.81
N SER A 144 3.88 -13.92 -13.42
CA SER A 144 4.18 -13.19 -14.65
C SER A 144 4.83 -11.82 -14.43
N VAL A 145 4.96 -11.39 -13.17
CA VAL A 145 5.55 -10.09 -12.81
C VAL A 145 7.00 -10.06 -13.28
N ARG A 146 7.39 -8.98 -13.95
CA ARG A 146 8.76 -8.76 -14.43
C ARG A 146 9.17 -7.30 -14.24
N TYR A 147 10.46 -7.09 -14.05
CA TYR A 147 11.06 -5.76 -14.06
C TYR A 147 11.24 -5.27 -15.50
N ASP A 148 10.91 -4.00 -15.73
CA ASP A 148 11.09 -3.31 -17.00
C ASP A 148 11.88 -2.02 -16.75
N ALA A 149 13.19 -2.06 -17.06
CA ALA A 149 14.09 -0.93 -16.87
C ALA A 149 13.75 0.29 -17.74
N ALA A 150 13.08 0.08 -18.88
CA ALA A 150 12.67 1.16 -19.77
C ALA A 150 11.40 1.87 -19.26
N GLN A 151 10.62 1.20 -18.41
CA GLN A 151 9.45 1.80 -17.77
C GLN A 151 9.87 2.83 -16.72
N LYS A 152 9.40 4.06 -16.89
CA LYS A 152 9.48 5.09 -15.84
C LYS A 152 8.32 4.85 -14.87
N GLY A 153 8.65 4.50 -13.64
CA GLY A 153 7.66 4.46 -12.55
C GLY A 153 7.70 5.77 -11.77
N ASP A 154 6.59 6.49 -11.69
CA ASP A 154 6.40 7.56 -10.71
C ASP A 154 5.58 7.01 -9.53
N PRO A 155 6.20 6.74 -8.37
CA PRO A 155 5.49 6.18 -7.21
C PRO A 155 4.31 7.04 -6.73
N LEU A 156 4.25 8.33 -7.12
CA LEU A 156 3.17 9.26 -6.79
C LEU A 156 1.96 9.17 -7.72
N GLU A 157 2.06 8.40 -8.81
CA GLU A 157 0.97 8.21 -9.79
C GLU A 157 -0.28 7.62 -9.13
N VAL A 158 -0.09 6.63 -8.25
CA VAL A 158 -1.18 5.90 -7.56
C VAL A 158 -1.66 6.57 -6.28
N ILE A 159 -1.09 7.71 -5.91
CA ILE A 159 -1.50 8.50 -4.74
C ILE A 159 -2.59 9.48 -5.17
N ASN A 160 -3.75 9.46 -4.51
CA ASN A 160 -4.90 10.30 -4.88
C ASN A 160 -4.95 11.65 -4.15
N PHE A 161 -3.84 12.07 -3.56
CA PHE A 161 -3.68 13.39 -2.95
C PHE A 161 -2.29 13.95 -3.28
N LYS A 162 -2.07 15.21 -2.96
CA LYS A 162 -0.81 15.93 -3.15
C LYS A 162 -0.41 16.65 -1.88
N LEU A 163 0.89 16.80 -1.72
CA LEU A 163 1.53 17.63 -0.72
C LEU A 163 2.64 18.43 -1.40
N THR A 164 2.90 19.63 -0.92
CA THR A 164 4.08 20.41 -1.27
C THR A 164 5.14 20.15 -0.21
N VAL A 165 6.22 19.48 -0.61
CA VAL A 165 7.35 19.13 0.25
C VAL A 165 8.61 19.75 -0.32
N ASP A 166 9.38 20.45 0.51
CA ASP A 166 10.69 20.97 0.12
C ASP A 166 11.72 19.82 0.08
N PRO A 167 12.26 19.46 -1.11
CA PRO A 167 13.21 18.36 -1.25
C PRO A 167 14.55 18.62 -0.55
N ALA A 168 14.86 19.87 -0.18
CA ALA A 168 16.03 20.19 0.63
C ALA A 168 15.84 19.81 2.11
N LEU A 169 14.60 19.69 2.57
CA LEU A 169 14.26 19.36 3.96
C LEU A 169 13.82 17.90 4.11
N PHE A 170 13.06 17.40 3.13
CA PHE A 170 12.46 16.07 3.17
C PHE A 170 12.49 15.43 1.79
N LYS A 171 12.99 14.21 1.73
CA LYS A 171 13.05 13.39 0.51
C LYS A 171 12.06 12.25 0.64
N LEU A 172 11.40 11.92 -0.46
CA LEU A 172 10.52 10.75 -0.52
C LEU A 172 11.36 9.50 -0.29
N ALA A 173 11.13 8.82 0.82
CA ALA A 173 11.84 7.60 1.19
C ALA A 173 11.17 6.36 0.61
N MET A 174 9.84 6.35 0.58
CA MET A 174 9.05 5.22 0.10
C MET A 174 7.60 5.64 -0.18
N THR A 175 6.95 4.95 -1.12
CA THR A 175 5.49 4.88 -1.16
C THR A 175 5.04 3.47 -0.79
N TYR A 176 3.88 3.41 -0.16
CA TYR A 176 3.13 2.18 0.10
C TYR A 176 1.70 2.44 -0.41
N PRO A 177 0.89 1.44 -0.79
CA PRO A 177 -0.46 1.71 -1.31
C PRO A 177 -1.23 2.75 -0.48
N GLY A 178 -1.64 3.84 -1.13
CA GLY A 178 -2.32 4.98 -0.51
C GLY A 178 -1.47 5.86 0.43
N SER A 179 -0.15 5.68 0.50
CA SER A 179 0.73 6.33 1.49
C SER A 179 2.06 6.82 0.91
N MET A 180 2.57 7.92 1.46
CA MET A 180 3.91 8.44 1.21
C MET A 180 4.66 8.59 2.53
N ILE A 181 5.94 8.21 2.53
CA ILE A 181 6.84 8.36 3.68
C ILE A 181 8.03 9.21 3.25
N TYR A 182 8.28 10.27 4.01
CA TYR A 182 9.36 11.22 3.83
C TYR A 182 10.29 11.18 5.03
N THR A 183 11.59 11.23 4.76
CA THR A 183 12.64 11.42 5.77
C THR A 183 13.60 12.51 5.30
N THR A 184 14.48 12.99 6.17
CA THR A 184 15.45 14.05 5.81
C THR A 184 16.47 13.60 4.77
N ASP A 185 16.76 12.31 4.69
CA ASP A 185 17.76 11.72 3.78
C ASP A 185 17.16 10.84 2.67
N GLY A 186 15.86 10.57 2.70
CA GLY A 186 15.19 9.63 1.79
C GLY A 186 15.45 8.17 2.11
N ASN A 187 16.06 7.86 3.26
CA ASN A 187 16.23 6.50 3.75
C ASN A 187 15.11 6.16 4.73
N ILE A 188 14.32 5.12 4.40
CA ILE A 188 13.21 4.65 5.24
C ILE A 188 13.64 4.12 6.61
N ASN A 189 14.93 3.78 6.77
CA ASN A 189 15.49 3.35 8.05
C ASN A 189 15.90 4.52 8.96
N SER A 190 15.81 5.77 8.48
CA SER A 190 16.02 6.96 9.31
C SER A 190 14.91 7.06 10.36
N LYS A 191 15.28 7.14 11.63
CA LYS A 191 14.33 7.08 12.77
C LYS A 191 14.07 8.41 13.45
N ASN A 192 14.83 9.45 13.13
CA ASN A 192 14.84 10.66 13.95
C ASN A 192 13.79 11.68 13.51
N ILE A 193 13.53 11.81 12.21
CA ILE A 193 12.56 12.75 11.67
C ILE A 193 11.86 12.07 10.49
N VAL A 194 10.60 11.69 10.69
CA VAL A 194 9.79 10.96 9.70
C VAL A 194 8.44 11.67 9.53
N PHE A 195 8.03 11.88 8.29
CA PHE A 195 6.70 12.37 7.96
C PHE A 195 5.98 11.38 7.05
N THR A 196 4.80 10.95 7.45
CA THR A 196 3.95 10.02 6.70
C THR A 196 2.65 10.70 6.34
N ALA A 197 2.17 10.50 5.12
CA ALA A 197 0.81 10.87 4.74
C ALA A 197 0.11 9.70 4.07
N SER A 198 -1.15 9.44 4.45
CA SER A 198 -1.89 8.27 3.99
C SER A 198 -3.38 8.54 3.81
N GLU A 199 -4.00 7.87 2.83
CA GLU A 199 -5.45 7.66 2.75
C GLU A 199 -5.84 6.36 3.46
N SER A 200 -7.03 6.34 4.07
CA SER A 200 -7.64 5.12 4.59
C SER A 200 -8.01 4.12 3.48
N PHE A 201 -7.64 2.85 3.64
CA PHE A 201 -8.02 1.77 2.72
C PHE A 201 -9.52 1.48 2.62
N GLY A 202 -10.29 1.84 3.65
CA GLY A 202 -11.71 1.54 3.72
C GLY A 202 -12.48 2.62 4.46
N LYS A 203 -13.81 2.59 4.30
CA LYS A 203 -14.71 3.47 5.02
C LYS A 203 -14.72 3.09 6.49
N ILE A 204 -14.37 4.04 7.35
CA ILE A 204 -14.46 3.88 8.80
C ILE A 204 -15.39 4.97 9.31
N PRO A 205 -16.62 4.63 9.74
CA PRO A 205 -17.50 5.58 10.40
C PRO A 205 -16.83 6.04 11.71
N ALA A 206 -16.28 7.24 11.71
CA ALA A 206 -15.79 7.89 12.93
C ALA A 206 -16.93 8.71 13.51
N ALA A 207 -17.74 8.09 14.38
CA ALA A 207 -18.85 8.76 15.05
C ALA A 207 -18.36 9.99 15.86
N ASP A 208 -17.21 9.84 16.52
CA ASP A 208 -16.46 10.94 17.13
C ASP A 208 -15.07 11.05 16.47
N GLN A 209 -14.89 12.09 15.66
CA GLN A 209 -13.65 12.37 14.93
C GLN A 209 -12.50 12.78 15.86
N LYS A 210 -12.78 13.41 16.99
CA LYS A 210 -11.77 13.81 17.99
C LYS A 210 -11.21 12.57 18.67
N ASP A 211 -12.10 11.71 19.17
CA ASP A 211 -11.70 10.46 19.81
C ASP A 211 -11.04 9.49 18.84
N PHE A 212 -11.46 9.47 17.58
CA PHE A 212 -10.78 8.70 16.55
C PHE A 212 -9.34 9.18 16.33
N THR A 213 -9.12 10.50 16.30
CA THR A 213 -7.78 11.11 16.19
C THR A 213 -6.91 10.76 17.39
N LEU A 214 -7.44 10.88 18.61
CA LEU A 214 -6.75 10.44 19.83
C LEU A 214 -6.47 8.93 19.83
N GLY A 215 -7.38 8.12 19.30
CA GLY A 215 -7.19 6.68 19.12
C GLY A 215 -6.05 6.34 18.17
N LYS A 216 -5.82 7.14 17.13
CA LYS A 216 -4.65 7.00 16.23
C LYS A 216 -3.37 7.37 16.95
N LEU A 217 -3.37 8.48 17.68
CA LEU A 217 -2.24 8.90 18.50
C LEU A 217 -1.81 7.82 19.50
N ARG A 218 -2.77 7.18 20.19
CA ARG A 218 -2.51 6.07 21.14
C ARG A 218 -1.95 4.81 20.49
N LYS A 219 -1.98 4.70 19.16
CA LYS A 219 -1.44 3.58 18.38
C LYS A 219 -0.12 3.94 17.68
N ALA A 220 0.35 5.18 17.81
CA ALA A 220 1.65 5.58 17.28
C ALA A 220 2.77 4.79 18.00
N PRO A 221 3.94 4.63 17.37
CA PRO A 221 5.10 4.09 18.07
C PRO A 221 5.37 4.89 19.34
N HIS A 222 5.65 4.18 20.44
CA HIS A 222 5.96 4.76 21.75
C HIS A 222 4.81 5.56 22.40
N ALA A 223 3.58 5.41 21.90
CA ALA A 223 2.41 6.16 22.38
C ALA A 223 2.10 6.02 23.87
N ALA A 224 2.49 4.91 24.52
CA ALA A 224 2.36 4.73 25.96
C ALA A 224 3.13 5.78 26.77
N ASN A 225 4.17 6.38 26.18
CA ASN A 225 5.00 7.41 26.81
C ASN A 225 4.57 8.84 26.43
N TYR A 226 3.53 9.01 25.62
CA TYR A 226 3.14 10.32 25.13
C TYR A 226 2.12 11.00 26.04
N ALA A 227 2.43 12.25 26.40
CA ALA A 227 1.47 13.18 26.97
C ALA A 227 0.91 14.09 25.86
N LEU A 228 -0.42 14.14 25.76
CA LEU A 228 -1.11 15.06 24.85
C LEU A 228 -0.77 16.51 25.24
N LYS A 229 -0.36 17.32 24.25
CA LYS A 229 -0.10 18.75 24.44
C LYS A 229 -1.26 19.58 23.93
N THR A 230 -1.69 19.33 22.70
CA THR A 230 -2.80 20.05 22.07
C THR A 230 -3.66 19.12 21.24
N ILE A 231 -4.94 19.45 21.15
CA ILE A 231 -5.85 18.93 20.14
C ILE A 231 -6.84 20.02 19.77
N SER A 232 -6.96 20.32 18.48
CA SER A 232 -7.83 21.38 17.98
C SER A 232 -8.51 20.96 16.68
N PRO A 233 -9.75 21.42 16.44
CA PRO A 233 -10.38 21.24 15.14
C PRO A 233 -9.54 21.93 14.05
N THR A 234 -9.50 21.34 12.87
CA THR A 234 -8.82 21.90 11.69
C THR A 234 -9.64 21.69 10.43
N HIS A 235 -9.32 22.47 9.40
CA HIS A 235 -9.97 22.44 8.11
C HIS A 235 -8.94 22.63 6.99
N ILE A 236 -8.81 21.63 6.12
CA ILE A 236 -7.82 21.61 5.03
C ILE A 236 -8.48 20.97 3.81
N ASP A 237 -8.37 21.60 2.64
CA ASP A 237 -8.97 21.10 1.37
C ASP A 237 -10.48 20.82 1.48
N SER A 238 -11.21 21.69 2.18
CA SER A 238 -12.64 21.53 2.50
C SER A 238 -13.00 20.32 3.38
N LEU A 239 -12.01 19.56 3.86
CA LEU A 239 -12.21 18.47 4.81
C LEU A 239 -12.10 18.99 6.24
N LYS A 240 -12.97 18.48 7.12
CA LYS A 240 -12.91 18.76 8.56
C LYS A 240 -12.11 17.67 9.26
N GLY A 241 -11.49 18.02 10.38
CA GLY A 241 -10.92 17.02 11.27
C GLY A 241 -10.17 17.64 12.43
N TYR A 242 -9.11 16.98 12.88
CA TYR A 242 -8.38 17.39 14.09
C TYR A 242 -6.88 17.36 13.87
N GLU A 243 -6.22 18.38 14.39
CA GLU A 243 -4.77 18.44 14.59
C GLU A 243 -4.48 18.14 16.06
N ALA A 244 -3.49 17.29 16.33
CA ALA A 244 -3.01 17.02 17.69
C ALA A 244 -1.49 16.93 17.74
N ILE A 245 -0.93 17.40 18.86
CA ILE A 245 0.49 17.29 19.19
C ILE A 245 0.60 16.56 20.51
N ALA A 246 1.52 15.60 20.59
CA ALA A 246 1.90 14.97 21.84
C ALA A 246 3.42 14.83 21.92
N SER A 247 3.93 14.70 23.14
CA SER A 247 5.37 14.53 23.38
C SER A 247 5.61 13.44 24.40
N GLY A 248 6.74 12.75 24.28
CA GLY A 248 7.22 11.82 25.29
C GLY A 248 8.65 11.41 25.01
N LYS A 249 8.94 10.12 25.17
CA LYS A 249 10.29 9.58 25.05
C LYS A 249 10.35 8.37 24.11
N THR A 250 11.41 8.33 23.32
CA THR A 250 11.82 7.13 22.55
C THR A 250 12.20 5.98 23.48
N GLU A 251 12.36 4.76 22.95
CA GLU A 251 12.90 3.61 23.71
C GLU A 251 14.27 3.89 24.37
N LYS A 252 15.08 4.77 23.76
CA LYS A 252 16.39 5.18 24.29
C LYS A 252 16.32 6.37 25.25
N GLY A 253 15.13 6.81 25.66
CA GLY A 253 14.94 7.90 26.62
C GLY A 253 15.15 9.32 26.07
N ARG A 254 15.36 9.48 24.75
CA ARG A 254 15.40 10.80 24.09
C ARG A 254 14.02 11.39 23.97
N ASP A 255 13.92 12.72 24.07
CA ASP A 255 12.68 13.44 23.78
C ASP A 255 12.21 13.18 22.36
N GLU A 256 10.89 13.07 22.22
CA GLU A 256 10.22 12.87 20.96
C GLU A 256 8.88 13.61 20.97
N SER A 257 8.50 14.17 19.82
CA SER A 257 7.16 14.68 19.60
C SER A 257 6.53 14.05 18.38
N VAL A 258 5.23 13.85 18.47
CA VAL A 258 4.37 13.40 17.39
C VAL A 258 3.36 14.49 17.05
N TYR A 259 3.28 14.77 15.76
CA TYR A 259 2.29 15.62 15.13
C TYR A 259 1.33 14.72 14.36
N ILE A 260 0.03 14.89 14.53
CA ILE A 260 -0.96 14.18 13.73
C ILE A 260 -2.08 15.12 13.27
N VAL A 261 -2.39 15.07 11.99
CA VAL A 261 -3.62 15.63 11.42
C VAL A 261 -4.43 14.50 10.83
N LEU A 262 -5.70 14.44 11.20
CA LEU A 262 -6.70 13.63 10.52
C LEU A 262 -7.72 14.53 9.84
N LEU A 263 -8.02 14.24 8.59
CA LEU A 263 -9.07 14.90 7.80
C LEU A 263 -10.07 13.84 7.35
N PHE A 264 -11.36 14.08 7.56
CA PHE A 264 -12.44 13.14 7.29
C PHE A 264 -13.28 13.65 6.11
N ASP A 265 -13.64 12.75 5.21
CA ASP A 265 -14.65 13.03 4.19
C ASP A 265 -16.03 12.51 4.61
N ASP A 266 -17.07 13.04 3.97
CA ASP A 266 -18.46 12.66 4.26
C ASP A 266 -18.79 11.23 3.80
N ALA A 267 -17.92 10.61 2.98
CA ALA A 267 -18.06 9.24 2.51
C ALA A 267 -17.47 8.21 3.49
N GLY A 268 -16.90 8.66 4.62
CA GLY A 268 -16.33 7.83 5.67
C GLY A 268 -14.87 7.44 5.45
N LYS A 269 -14.17 8.03 4.48
CA LYS A 269 -12.71 7.92 4.38
C LYS A 269 -12.05 8.99 5.24
N TYR A 270 -10.77 8.77 5.53
CA TYR A 270 -9.93 9.79 6.14
C TYR A 270 -8.54 9.81 5.54
N TYR A 271 -7.90 10.96 5.67
CA TYR A 271 -6.49 11.17 5.38
C TYR A 271 -5.77 11.44 6.69
N THR A 272 -4.58 10.87 6.84
CA THR A 272 -3.72 11.12 8.00
C THR A 272 -2.39 11.68 7.53
N MET A 273 -1.90 12.70 8.21
CA MET A 273 -0.55 13.22 8.10
C MET A 273 0.07 13.14 9.48
N THR A 274 1.13 12.36 9.62
CA THR A 274 1.78 12.08 10.90
C THR A 274 3.26 12.42 10.78
N GLY A 275 3.75 13.31 11.64
CA GLY A 275 5.16 13.62 11.78
C GLY A 275 5.68 13.12 13.12
N MET A 276 6.88 12.53 13.15
CA MET A 276 7.58 12.13 14.36
C MET A 276 8.98 12.72 14.34
N ALA A 277 9.38 13.36 15.44
CA ALA A 277 10.67 14.01 15.57
C ALA A 277 11.29 13.76 16.95
N ALA A 278 12.50 13.21 16.97
CA ALA A 278 13.37 13.12 18.14
C ALA A 278 14.57 14.09 18.10
N ASP A 279 14.79 14.72 16.94
CA ASP A 279 15.80 15.76 16.72
C ASP A 279 15.11 17.03 16.17
N ASP A 280 15.67 18.21 16.45
CA ASP A 280 15.16 19.52 16.01
C ASP A 280 13.64 19.67 16.22
N ILE A 281 13.13 19.20 17.36
CA ILE A 281 11.70 18.93 17.59
C ILE A 281 10.81 20.10 17.17
N GLU A 282 11.08 21.30 17.65
CA GLU A 282 10.25 22.48 17.37
C GLU A 282 10.26 22.83 15.87
N VAL A 283 11.44 22.84 15.26
CA VAL A 283 11.62 23.11 13.83
C VAL A 283 10.91 22.04 12.99
N SER A 284 11.04 20.77 13.38
CA SER A 284 10.40 19.63 12.73
C SER A 284 8.88 19.69 12.82
N LEU A 285 8.32 20.02 13.99
CA LEU A 285 6.87 20.19 14.17
C LEU A 285 6.32 21.30 13.26
N ASN A 286 7.01 22.44 13.19
CA ASN A 286 6.63 23.54 12.30
C ASN A 286 6.66 23.12 10.83
N ARG A 287 7.68 22.36 10.41
CA ARG A 287 7.77 21.83 9.04
C ARG A 287 6.66 20.82 8.74
N PHE A 288 6.37 19.88 9.65
CA PHE A 288 5.29 18.91 9.48
C PHE A 288 3.95 19.61 9.30
N LYS A 289 3.68 20.63 10.11
CA LYS A 289 2.49 21.46 10.00
C LYS A 289 2.43 22.18 8.66
N ALA A 290 3.52 22.83 8.24
CA ALA A 290 3.59 23.51 6.95
C ALA A 290 3.27 22.55 5.79
N ILE A 291 3.83 21.33 5.80
CA ILE A 291 3.54 20.31 4.80
C ILE A 291 2.08 19.87 4.87
N ALA A 292 1.55 19.52 6.04
CA ALA A 292 0.18 19.02 6.17
C ALA A 292 -0.87 20.02 5.65
N TYR A 293 -0.66 21.32 5.85
CA TYR A 293 -1.58 22.36 5.36
C TYR A 293 -1.56 22.56 3.84
N THR A 294 -0.58 21.98 3.14
CA THR A 294 -0.54 21.94 1.67
C THR A 294 -1.36 20.79 1.08
N PHE A 295 -1.90 19.90 1.92
CA PHE A 295 -2.71 18.76 1.49
C PHE A 295 -3.83 19.19 0.56
N ARG A 296 -3.93 18.52 -0.58
CA ARG A 296 -5.04 18.64 -1.54
C ARG A 296 -5.38 17.26 -2.10
N ARG A 297 -6.66 16.92 -2.16
CA ARG A 297 -7.12 15.75 -2.91
C ARG A 297 -6.85 15.96 -4.40
N LYS A 298 -6.45 14.89 -5.11
CA LYS A 298 -6.51 14.88 -6.57
C LYS A 298 -7.97 14.64 -6.91
N THR A 299 -8.64 15.62 -7.49
CA THR A 299 -9.95 15.39 -8.11
C THR A 299 -9.76 14.47 -9.31
N ASP A 300 -10.61 13.45 -9.44
CA ASP A 300 -10.73 12.70 -10.68
C ASP A 300 -11.07 13.72 -11.79
N LYS A 301 -10.22 13.77 -12.82
CA LYS A 301 -10.62 14.33 -14.12
C LYS A 301 -11.50 13.31 -14.85
#